data_AF-A0A970ZZR5-F1
#
_entry.id   AF-A0A970ZZR5-F1
#
_cell.length_a   1.000
_cell.length_b   1.000
_cell.length_c   1.000
_cell.angle_alpha   90.00
_cell.angle_beta   90.00
_cell.angle_gamma   90.00
#
_symmetry.space_group_name_H-M   'P 1'
#
loop_
_entity.id
_entity.type
_entity.pdbx_description
1 polymer ?
#
loop_
_entity_poly.entity_id
_entity_poly.type
_entity_poly.pdbx_seq_one_letter_code
_entity_poly.pdbx_strand_id
1 'polypeptide(L)'
;PYSRDILVQGTKGIVRKYPEEKVHIEGKTQGHDWEDLSKYRSAEMDYDHPLWKAMQERAKGAGHGGMDFIEDFRLIEALRMGRPTDIDVYDAVAWSAVVGLSQQSVAKNGRPVDFPDFTRGQWKNPRQLHVMEFKG
;
A
#
# COMPACT_ATOMS: atom_id res chain seq x y z
N PRO A 1 -15.30 -15.83 4.63
CA PRO A 1 -15.03 -14.36 4.68
C PRO A 1 -13.80 -14.05 3.82
N TYR A 2 -13.74 -12.87 3.19
CA TYR A 2 -12.59 -12.44 2.38
C TYR A 2 -11.77 -11.40 3.16
N SER A 3 -10.45 -11.54 3.17
CA SER A 3 -9.52 -10.58 3.78
C SER A 3 -8.18 -10.57 3.05
N ARG A 4 -7.56 -9.40 2.98
CA ARG A 4 -6.14 -9.22 2.60
C ARG A 4 -5.21 -9.11 3.82
N ASP A 5 -5.77 -9.26 5.02
CA ASP A 5 -5.11 -9.19 6.32
C ASP A 5 -4.19 -7.98 6.49
N ILE A 6 -4.67 -6.81 6.04
CA ILE A 6 -3.90 -5.56 6.09
C ILE A 6 -3.67 -5.19 7.56
N LEU A 7 -2.39 -5.15 7.94
CA LEU A 7 -1.87 -4.68 9.21
C LEU A 7 -0.64 -3.81 8.94
N VAL A 8 -0.62 -2.59 9.48
CA VAL A 8 0.57 -1.74 9.48
C VAL A 8 0.82 -1.31 10.92
N GLN A 9 2.04 -1.56 11.41
CA GLN A 9 2.42 -1.31 12.80
C GLN A 9 3.77 -0.59 12.85
N GLY A 10 3.82 0.47 13.64
CA GLY A 10 5.04 1.20 13.98
C GLY A 10 5.09 1.51 15.48
N THR A 11 6.13 2.23 15.90
CA THR A 11 6.35 2.52 17.33
C THR A 11 5.32 3.47 17.95
N LYS A 12 4.53 4.18 17.13
CA LYS A 12 3.54 5.16 17.56
C LYS A 12 2.11 4.83 17.12
N GLY A 13 1.88 3.62 16.62
CA GLY A 13 0.54 3.23 16.23
C GLY A 13 0.47 1.95 15.42
N ILE A 14 -0.76 1.48 15.27
CA ILE A 14 -1.12 0.25 14.59
C ILE A 14 -2.47 0.43 13.91
N VAL A 15 -2.60 -0.03 12.67
CA VAL A 15 -3.85 -0.03 11.91
C VAL A 15 -4.07 -1.41 11.31
N ARG A 16 -5.32 -1.89 11.39
CA ARG A 16 -5.74 -3.15 10.78
C ARG A 16 -7.06 -3.00 10.04
N LYS A 17 -7.29 -3.83 9.03
CA LYS A 17 -8.55 -3.86 8.28
C LYS A 17 -9.48 -5.03 8.66
N TYR A 18 -8.92 -6.10 9.22
CA TYR A 18 -9.67 -7.32 9.57
C TYR A 18 -9.34 -7.73 11.02
N PRO A 19 -10.28 -8.30 11.79
CA PRO A 19 -11.69 -8.57 11.46
C PRO A 19 -12.56 -7.30 11.36
N GLU A 20 -12.08 -6.19 11.93
CA GLU A 20 -12.72 -4.88 11.89
C GLU A 20 -11.68 -3.82 11.51
N GLU A 21 -12.12 -2.75 10.85
CA GLU A 21 -11.26 -1.62 10.49
C GLU A 21 -10.96 -0.77 11.72
N LYS A 22 -9.80 -1.01 12.34
CA LYS A 22 -9.41 -0.41 13.62
C LYS A 22 -8.04 0.25 13.54
N VAL A 23 -7.84 1.27 14.36
CA VAL A 23 -6.58 2.00 14.48
C VAL A 23 -6.32 2.42 15.93
N HIS A 24 -5.05 2.45 16.31
CA HIS A 24 -4.56 3.05 17.53
C HIS A 24 -3.37 3.95 17.20
N ILE A 25 -3.39 5.19 17.66
CA ILE A 25 -2.29 6.14 17.50
C ILE A 25 -1.92 6.72 18.87
N GLU A 26 -0.66 6.57 19.24
CA GLU A 26 -0.10 7.06 20.50
C GLU A 26 -0.30 8.57 20.62
N GLY A 27 -0.87 9.02 21.75
CA GLY A 27 -1.19 10.42 22.00
C GLY A 27 -2.40 10.98 21.25
N LYS A 28 -3.13 10.17 20.48
CA LYS A 28 -4.42 10.56 19.86
C LYS A 28 -5.57 9.66 20.31
N THR A 29 -5.38 8.35 20.25
CA THR A 29 -6.39 7.39 20.68
C THR A 29 -6.50 7.40 22.21
N GLN A 30 -7.72 7.38 22.73
CA GLN A 30 -7.95 7.43 24.17
C GLN A 30 -7.51 6.12 24.85
N GLY A 31 -6.63 6.22 25.84
CA GLY A 31 -6.20 5.09 26.66
C GLY A 31 -5.43 4.02 25.85
N HIS A 32 -5.69 2.74 26.18
CA HIS A 32 -5.08 1.59 25.53
C HIS A 32 -6.06 0.86 24.58
N ASP A 33 -6.98 1.62 23.98
CA ASP A 33 -8.07 1.08 23.17
C ASP A 33 -7.83 1.23 21.67
N TRP A 34 -8.74 0.63 20.89
CA TRP A 34 -8.86 0.80 19.45
C TRP A 34 -9.96 1.80 19.09
N GLU A 35 -9.75 2.55 18.02
CA GLU A 35 -10.76 3.39 17.39
C GLU A 35 -11.19 2.82 16.04
N ASP A 36 -12.41 3.15 15.59
CA ASP A 36 -12.83 2.86 14.22
C ASP A 36 -12.01 3.68 13.23
N LEU A 37 -11.41 2.99 12.25
CA LEU A 37 -10.59 3.62 11.21
C LEU A 37 -11.40 4.63 10.36
N SER A 38 -12.73 4.47 10.27
CA SER A 38 -13.61 5.43 9.60
C SER A 38 -13.50 6.86 10.15
N LYS A 39 -13.18 7.02 11.44
CA LYS A 39 -12.96 8.36 12.05
C LYS A 39 -11.84 9.13 11.36
N TYR A 40 -10.83 8.43 10.84
CA TYR A 40 -9.68 9.07 10.20
C TYR A 40 -9.96 9.45 8.74
N ARG A 41 -11.05 8.94 8.16
CA ARG A 41 -11.54 9.33 6.83
C ARG A 41 -12.63 10.41 6.89
N SER A 42 -13.00 10.87 8.09
CA SER A 42 -14.00 11.92 8.24
C SER A 42 -13.48 13.27 7.76
N ALA A 43 -14.36 14.24 7.54
CA ALA A 43 -14.00 15.59 7.11
C ALA A 43 -13.09 16.31 8.12
N GLU A 44 -13.17 15.97 9.41
CA GLU A 44 -12.36 16.58 10.47
C GLU A 44 -10.92 16.08 10.47
N MET A 45 -10.69 14.80 10.16
CA MET A 45 -9.36 14.17 10.22
C MET A 45 -8.70 14.11 8.84
N ASP A 46 -9.49 13.83 7.81
CA ASP A 46 -9.17 13.99 6.40
C ASP A 46 -7.91 13.25 5.88
N TYR A 47 -7.63 12.06 6.41
CA TYR A 47 -6.45 11.24 6.03
C TYR A 47 -6.60 10.53 4.68
N ASP A 48 -7.73 10.67 4.00
CA ASP A 48 -7.88 10.10 2.66
C ASP A 48 -6.84 10.68 1.70
N HIS A 49 -6.23 9.80 0.91
CA HIS A 49 -5.20 10.21 -0.04
C HIS A 49 -5.76 11.21 -1.07
N PRO A 50 -5.06 12.30 -1.41
CA PRO A 50 -5.56 13.32 -2.36
C PRO A 50 -6.03 12.74 -3.70
N LEU A 51 -5.28 11.78 -4.26
CA LEU A 51 -5.68 11.03 -5.46
C LEU A 51 -7.04 10.33 -5.30
N TRP A 52 -7.29 9.70 -4.15
CA TRP A 52 -8.56 9.04 -3.89
C TRP A 52 -9.70 10.06 -3.87
N LYS A 53 -9.55 11.18 -3.14
CA LYS A 53 -10.56 12.25 -3.10
C LYS A 53 -10.89 12.79 -4.50
N ALA A 54 -9.88 12.98 -5.34
CA ALA A 54 -10.05 13.51 -6.70
C ALA A 54 -10.68 12.51 -7.68
N MET A 55 -10.51 11.20 -7.45
CA MET A 55 -10.90 10.17 -8.41
C MET A 55 -12.07 9.30 -7.96
N GLN A 56 -12.44 9.28 -6.68
CA GLN A 56 -13.42 8.33 -6.12
C GLN A 56 -14.78 8.35 -6.83
N GLU A 57 -15.28 9.53 -7.23
CA GLU A 57 -16.55 9.62 -7.98
C GLU A 57 -16.43 9.04 -9.38
N ARG A 58 -15.28 9.23 -10.05
CA ARG A 58 -15.02 8.64 -11.37
C ARG A 58 -14.76 7.13 -11.29
N ALA A 59 -14.18 6.68 -10.18
CA ALA A 59 -13.87 5.28 -9.91
C ALA A 59 -15.08 4.50 -9.39
N LYS A 60 -16.18 5.18 -9.04
CA LYS A 60 -17.35 4.58 -8.42
C LYS A 60 -17.96 3.51 -9.32
N GLY A 61 -18.12 2.30 -8.77
CA GLY A 61 -18.68 1.15 -9.48
C GLY A 61 -17.71 0.48 -10.47
N ALA A 62 -16.48 0.99 -10.62
CA ALA A 62 -15.45 0.35 -11.43
C ALA A 62 -14.67 -0.69 -10.61
N GLY A 63 -14.29 -1.79 -11.24
CA GLY A 63 -13.36 -2.77 -10.69
C GLY A 63 -13.68 -3.25 -9.27
N HIS A 64 -12.65 -3.50 -8.48
CA HIS A 64 -12.74 -3.94 -7.08
C HIS A 64 -13.01 -2.76 -6.12
N GLY A 65 -14.12 -2.03 -6.31
CA GLY A 65 -14.50 -0.89 -5.47
C GLY A 65 -13.77 0.42 -5.82
N GLY A 66 -13.31 0.53 -7.07
CA GLY A 66 -12.68 1.71 -7.65
C GLY A 66 -11.14 1.69 -7.69
N MET A 67 -10.49 0.76 -6.98
CA MET A 67 -9.02 0.73 -6.94
C MET A 67 -8.40 0.44 -8.32
N ASP A 68 -8.99 -0.47 -9.09
CA ASP A 68 -8.50 -0.84 -10.44
C ASP A 68 -8.54 0.35 -11.40
N PHE A 69 -9.58 1.19 -11.30
CA PHE A 69 -9.67 2.41 -12.11
C PHE A 69 -8.51 3.36 -11.82
N ILE A 70 -8.17 3.51 -10.53
CA ILE A 70 -7.09 4.41 -10.11
C ILE A 70 -5.73 3.84 -10.51
N GLU A 71 -5.54 2.52 -10.43
CA GLU A 71 -4.34 1.83 -10.92
C GLU A 71 -4.11 2.12 -12.41
N ASP A 72 -5.10 1.84 -13.26
CA ASP A 72 -5.01 2.06 -14.70
C ASP A 72 -4.87 3.56 -15.04
N PHE A 73 -5.58 4.43 -14.33
CA PHE A 73 -5.46 5.88 -14.48
C PHE A 73 -4.02 6.34 -14.24
N ARG A 74 -3.39 5.87 -13.16
CA ARG A 74 -2.02 6.25 -12.80
C ARG A 74 -0.99 5.69 -13.77
N LEU A 75 -1.20 4.48 -14.28
CA LEU A 75 -0.37 3.91 -15.35
C LEU A 75 -0.43 4.80 -16.61
N ILE A 76 -1.64 5.10 -17.11
CA ILE A 76 -1.82 5.90 -18.32
C ILE A 76 -1.28 7.32 -18.14
N GLU A 77 -1.49 7.93 -16.99
CA GLU A 77 -0.96 9.26 -16.68
C GLU A 77 0.58 9.26 -16.66
N ALA A 78 1.22 8.27 -16.04
CA ALA A 78 2.68 8.14 -16.06
C ALA A 78 3.24 8.05 -17.49
N LEU A 79 2.58 7.25 -18.34
CA LEU A 79 2.94 7.11 -19.75
C LEU A 79 2.77 8.42 -20.52
N ARG A 80 1.69 9.17 -20.29
CA ARG A 80 1.44 10.47 -20.95
C ARG A 80 2.42 11.55 -20.52
N MET A 81 2.87 11.52 -19.26
CA MET A 81 3.82 12.48 -18.71
C MET A 81 5.29 12.09 -18.97
N GLY A 82 5.55 10.90 -19.50
CA GLY A 82 6.93 10.42 -19.72
C GLY A 82 7.70 10.20 -18.42
N ARG A 83 7.01 9.80 -17.34
CA ARG A 83 7.60 9.58 -16.01
C ARG A 83 7.55 8.10 -15.59
N PRO A 84 8.38 7.66 -14.62
CA PRO A 84 8.28 6.33 -14.04
C PRO A 84 6.88 6.04 -13.46
N THR A 85 6.48 4.77 -13.52
CA THR A 85 5.27 4.27 -12.85
C THR A 85 5.43 4.27 -11.34
N ASP A 86 4.30 4.30 -10.62
CA ASP A 86 4.31 4.32 -9.15
C ASP A 86 4.88 3.01 -8.56
N ILE A 87 4.72 1.90 -9.28
CA ILE A 87 5.35 0.60 -9.02
C ILE A 87 6.17 0.25 -10.27
N ASP A 88 7.48 0.04 -10.13
CA ASP A 88 8.37 -0.27 -11.26
C ASP A 88 8.69 -1.77 -11.35
N VAL A 89 9.54 -2.13 -12.31
CA VAL A 89 9.93 -3.53 -12.55
C VAL A 89 10.64 -4.15 -11.34
N TYR A 90 11.38 -3.36 -10.57
CA TYR A 90 12.14 -3.84 -9.41
C TYR A 90 11.22 -4.11 -8.23
N ASP A 91 10.21 -3.26 -8.01
CA ASP A 91 9.16 -3.51 -7.03
C ASP A 91 8.39 -4.80 -7.41
N ALA A 92 7.95 -4.88 -8.68
CA ALA A 92 7.16 -6.01 -9.17
C ALA A 92 7.91 -7.34 -9.06
N VAL A 93 9.18 -7.38 -9.44
CA VAL A 93 9.99 -8.62 -9.34
C VAL A 93 10.32 -8.97 -7.89
N ALA A 94 10.56 -7.98 -7.03
CA ALA A 94 10.81 -8.23 -5.61
C ALA A 94 9.59 -8.88 -4.93
N TRP A 95 8.38 -8.40 -5.22
CA TRP A 95 7.15 -8.99 -4.69
C TRP A 95 6.86 -10.36 -5.31
N SER A 96 7.05 -10.51 -6.62
CA SER A 96 6.82 -11.79 -7.32
C SER A 96 7.79 -12.89 -6.89
N ALA A 97 9.02 -12.53 -6.50
CA ALA A 97 10.04 -13.47 -6.05
C ALA A 97 9.61 -14.29 -4.82
N VAL A 98 8.68 -13.79 -4.01
CA VAL A 98 8.12 -14.51 -2.85
C VAL A 98 7.62 -15.90 -3.26
N VAL A 99 6.99 -16.06 -4.43
CA VAL A 99 6.47 -17.35 -4.90
C VAL A 99 7.58 -18.38 -5.03
N GLY A 100 8.65 -18.07 -5.75
CA GLY A 100 9.77 -18.99 -5.94
C GLY A 100 10.60 -19.21 -4.67
N LEU A 101 10.84 -18.14 -3.90
CA LEU A 101 11.66 -18.22 -2.67
C LEU A 101 10.95 -18.98 -1.55
N SER A 102 9.63 -18.83 -1.41
CA SER A 102 8.85 -19.60 -0.44
C SER A 102 8.83 -21.10 -0.79
N GLN A 103 8.71 -21.46 -2.06
CA GLN A 103 8.84 -22.85 -2.50
C GLN A 103 10.20 -23.45 -2.14
N GLN A 104 11.29 -22.70 -2.35
CA GLN A 104 12.63 -23.12 -1.94
C GLN A 104 12.75 -23.27 -0.42
N SER A 105 12.16 -22.37 0.35
CA SER A 105 12.15 -22.43 1.80
C SER A 105 11.44 -23.68 2.32
N VAL A 106 10.24 -23.97 1.79
CA VAL A 106 9.47 -25.18 2.11
C VAL A 106 10.26 -26.45 1.78
N ALA A 107 10.89 -26.51 0.61
CA ALA A 107 11.74 -27.64 0.22
C ALA A 107 12.96 -27.83 1.15
N LYS A 108 13.37 -26.76 1.86
CA LYS A 108 14.47 -26.76 2.84
C LYS A 108 13.95 -26.82 4.29
N ASN A 109 12.77 -27.38 4.53
CA ASN A 109 12.13 -27.49 5.85
C ASN A 109 11.93 -26.13 6.55
N GLY A 110 11.50 -25.12 5.80
CA GLY A 110 11.19 -23.78 6.32
C GLY A 110 12.43 -22.93 6.63
N ARG A 111 13.61 -23.30 6.11
CA ARG A 111 14.81 -22.48 6.28
C ARG A 111 14.66 -21.13 5.57
N PRO A 112 15.17 -20.03 6.15
CA PRO A 112 15.24 -18.74 5.46
C PRO A 112 15.99 -18.84 4.12
N VAL A 113 15.54 -18.05 3.14
CA VAL A 113 16.18 -17.92 1.83
C VAL A 113 16.33 -16.44 1.54
N ASP A 114 17.53 -16.04 1.12
CA ASP A 114 17.83 -14.64 0.84
C ASP A 114 17.10 -14.15 -0.42
N PHE A 115 16.62 -12.92 -0.37
CA PHE A 115 16.09 -12.22 -1.54
C PHE A 115 17.24 -11.71 -2.40
N PRO A 116 17.17 -11.91 -3.74
CA PRO A 116 18.10 -11.24 -4.65
C PRO A 116 17.90 -9.71 -4.59
N ASP A 117 19.00 -8.97 -4.62
CA ASP A 117 18.95 -7.52 -4.84
C ASP A 117 18.81 -7.23 -6.34
N PHE A 118 17.58 -7.15 -6.81
CA PHE A 118 17.26 -6.85 -8.21
C PHE A 118 17.69 -5.45 -8.64
N THR A 119 17.90 -4.53 -7.69
CA THR A 119 18.32 -3.15 -7.96
C THR A 119 19.84 -3.00 -8.00
N ARG A 120 20.61 -4.03 -7.61
CA ARG A 120 22.08 -3.98 -7.51
C ARG A 120 22.57 -2.83 -6.63
N GLY A 121 21.96 -2.67 -5.47
CA GLY A 121 22.28 -1.66 -4.46
C GLY A 121 21.62 -0.30 -4.68
N GLN A 122 20.91 -0.11 -5.79
CA GLN A 122 20.25 1.17 -6.09
C GLN A 122 19.06 1.47 -5.19
N TRP A 123 18.50 0.47 -4.51
CA TRP A 123 17.45 0.66 -3.48
C TRP A 123 17.87 1.60 -2.34
N LYS A 124 19.18 1.81 -2.14
CA LYS A 124 19.72 2.74 -1.15
C LYS A 124 19.55 4.21 -1.55
N ASN A 125 19.33 4.47 -2.83
CA ASN A 125 19.09 5.81 -3.33
C ASN A 125 17.61 6.17 -3.15
N PRO A 126 17.31 7.42 -2.75
CA PRO A 126 15.93 7.85 -2.64
C PRO A 126 15.25 7.77 -4.02
N ARG A 127 14.09 7.14 -4.07
CA ARG A 127 13.21 7.15 -5.24
C ARG A 127 12.00 8.02 -4.95
N GLN A 128 11.69 8.91 -5.89
CA GLN A 128 10.50 9.72 -5.84
C GLN A 128 9.27 8.85 -6.11
N LEU A 129 8.30 8.86 -5.19
CA LEU A 129 7.01 8.20 -5.36
C LEU A 129 5.98 9.22 -5.84
N HIS A 130 5.80 9.30 -7.15
CA HIS A 130 4.92 10.29 -7.78
C HIS A 130 3.46 10.23 -7.33
N VAL A 131 2.99 9.09 -6.80
CA VAL A 131 1.65 8.99 -6.19
C VAL A 131 1.49 9.96 -5.01
N MET A 132 2.57 10.24 -4.28
CA MET A 132 2.59 11.14 -3.13
C MET A 132 2.54 12.62 -3.52
N GLU A 133 2.73 12.93 -4.80
CA GLU A 133 2.82 14.31 -5.30
C GLU A 133 1.52 14.80 -5.93
N PHE A 134 0.50 13.94 -5.99
CA PHE A 134 -0.78 14.30 -6.58
C PHE A 134 -1.42 15.44 -5.79
N LYS A 135 -1.47 16.62 -6.42
CA LYS A 135 -2.24 17.78 -5.96
C LYS A 135 -3.43 17.87 -6.91
N GLY A 136 -4.62 17.64 -6.36
CA GLY A 136 -5.88 17.65 -7.12
C GLY A 136 -6.18 18.99 -7.77
#